data_AF-A0A2M7C460-F1
#
_entry.id   AF-A0A2M7C460-F1
#
_cell.length_a   1.000
_cell.length_b   1.000
_cell.length_c   1.000
_cell.angle_alpha   90.00
_cell.angle_beta   90.00
_cell.angle_gamma   90.00
#
_symmetry.space_group_name_H-M   'P 1'
#
loop_
_entity.id
_entity.type
_entity.pdbx_description
1 polymer ?
#
loop_
_entity_poly.entity_id
_entity_poly.type
_entity_poly.pdbx_seq_one_letter_code
_entity_poly.pdbx_strand_id
1 'polypeptide(L)'
;MQTLGQYPNKRLRRMRHDAFSRAMMRENQLSAADFIYPVFVLEGENTVEDVKSMPGVQRKTLDLLLKDAEQCVKLGIPVMAIFPVIEAPQKSLDAAEAYNPNGLVSRVVAALKQHFPALGVMTDVALDPYTSHGQDGLIDDAGYVLNDETIAVLTRQAQCHAAAGADIVAPSDMMDGRIGAVRAALDANGHIHTRIMAYSAKYASSFYGPFRDAVGSSGNLGAGNKYTYQMDPANSDEALWEVGMDLQEGADMVMVKPGMPYLDIVRRVKDEFKAPTFVYQVSGEYAMLKAAAQNGWLNEEACVLESLMAFKRAGADGILTYFALDAARWLQK
;
A
#
# COMPACT_ATOMS: atom_id res chain seq x y z
N MET A 1 26.80 -25.96 13.30
CA MET A 1 25.72 -26.37 12.35
C MET A 1 25.44 -27.85 12.54
N GLN A 2 24.21 -28.22 12.88
CA GLN A 2 23.78 -29.62 12.80
C GLN A 2 23.80 -30.02 11.32
N THR A 3 24.52 -31.09 10.96
CA THR A 3 24.57 -31.59 9.59
C THR A 3 23.22 -32.23 9.23
N LEU A 4 22.38 -31.52 8.47
CA LEU A 4 21.03 -31.93 8.04
C LEU A 4 20.99 -33.09 7.00
N GLY A 5 22.14 -33.76 6.80
CA GLY A 5 22.39 -34.83 5.83
C GLY A 5 23.62 -34.57 4.95
N GLN A 6 24.20 -35.63 4.37
CA GLN A 6 25.36 -35.54 3.47
C GLN A 6 25.05 -36.17 2.10
N TYR A 7 25.64 -35.62 1.03
CA TYR A 7 25.66 -36.26 -0.28
C TYR A 7 26.52 -37.54 -0.21
N PRO A 8 26.12 -38.67 -0.84
CA PRO A 8 24.97 -38.84 -1.72
C PRO A 8 23.66 -39.27 -1.01
N ASN A 9 23.67 -39.48 0.30
CA ASN A 9 22.52 -39.96 1.07
C ASN A 9 21.35 -38.95 1.03
N LYS A 10 21.64 -37.65 1.14
CA LYS A 10 20.68 -36.55 0.94
C LYS A 10 20.83 -35.93 -0.45
N ARG A 11 19.81 -36.02 -1.30
CA ARG A 11 19.75 -35.35 -2.61
C ARG A 11 18.49 -34.52 -2.73
N LEU A 12 18.62 -33.20 -2.64
CA LEU A 12 17.46 -32.28 -2.69
C LEU A 12 16.70 -32.34 -4.02
N ARG A 13 17.34 -32.77 -5.11
CA ARG A 13 16.69 -32.97 -6.41
C ARG A 13 15.61 -34.06 -6.40
N ARG A 14 15.59 -34.98 -5.42
CA ARG A 14 14.55 -36.03 -5.33
C ARG A 14 13.16 -35.44 -5.21
N MET A 15 12.96 -34.50 -4.28
CA MET A 15 11.68 -33.79 -4.13
C MET A 15 11.42 -32.74 -5.21
N ARG A 16 12.42 -32.47 -6.07
CA ARG A 16 12.28 -31.58 -7.22
C ARG A 16 12.08 -32.35 -8.53
N HIS A 17 11.96 -33.67 -8.50
CA HIS A 17 11.86 -34.47 -9.73
C HIS A 17 10.46 -34.35 -10.33
N ASP A 18 9.45 -34.71 -9.55
CA ASP A 18 8.06 -34.82 -10.02
C ASP A 18 7.22 -33.64 -9.57
N ALA A 19 6.21 -33.29 -10.38
CA ALA A 19 5.26 -32.22 -10.06
C ALA A 19 4.55 -32.44 -8.72
N PHE A 20 4.11 -33.68 -8.44
CA PHE A 20 3.44 -34.00 -7.17
C PHE A 20 4.36 -33.77 -5.96
N SER A 21 5.64 -34.14 -6.08
CA SER A 21 6.61 -34.00 -4.99
C SER A 21 6.94 -32.53 -4.72
N ARG A 22 7.05 -31.72 -5.77
CA ARG A 22 7.22 -30.25 -5.66
C ARG A 22 6.01 -29.60 -5.01
N ALA A 23 4.80 -30.03 -5.37
CA ALA A 23 3.57 -29.52 -4.77
C ALA A 23 3.46 -29.91 -3.28
N MET A 24 3.75 -31.16 -2.94
CA MET A 24 3.67 -31.68 -1.57
C MET A 24 4.62 -30.97 -0.61
N MET A 25 5.84 -30.65 -1.04
CA MET A 25 6.83 -29.99 -0.18
C MET A 25 6.79 -28.45 -0.22
N ARG A 26 5.88 -27.85 -0.99
CA ARG A 26 5.86 -26.40 -1.19
C ARG A 26 5.56 -25.69 0.13
N GLU A 27 6.42 -24.76 0.52
CA GLU A 27 6.34 -24.08 1.82
C GLU A 27 5.30 -22.94 1.86
N ASN A 28 5.03 -22.31 0.72
CA ASN A 28 4.16 -21.14 0.63
C ASN A 28 3.18 -21.26 -0.54
N GLN A 29 2.00 -20.68 -0.37
CA GLN A 29 0.97 -20.58 -1.40
C GLN A 29 0.48 -19.14 -1.49
N LEU A 30 -0.03 -18.77 -2.66
CA LEU A 30 -0.58 -17.45 -2.95
C LEU A 30 -2.05 -17.63 -3.34
N SER A 31 -2.89 -16.72 -2.88
CA SER A 31 -4.33 -16.69 -3.14
C SER A 31 -4.80 -15.25 -3.36
N ALA A 32 -5.99 -15.07 -3.94
CA ALA A 32 -6.57 -13.73 -4.11
C ALA A 32 -6.82 -13.00 -2.77
N ALA A 33 -7.00 -13.76 -1.68
CA ALA A 33 -7.16 -13.23 -0.33
C ALA A 33 -5.90 -12.53 0.21
N ASP A 34 -4.74 -12.76 -0.42
CA ASP A 34 -3.50 -12.09 -0.07
C ASP A 34 -3.39 -10.68 -0.70
N PHE A 35 -4.31 -10.27 -1.57
CA PHE A 35 -4.18 -9.04 -2.34
C PHE A 35 -5.00 -7.88 -1.77
N ILE A 36 -4.41 -6.69 -1.84
CA ILE A 36 -5.09 -5.40 -1.68
C ILE A 36 -4.92 -4.66 -3.01
N TYR A 37 -6.01 -4.19 -3.60
CA TYR A 37 -5.99 -3.55 -4.93
C TYR A 37 -5.94 -2.03 -4.81
N PRO A 38 -4.81 -1.36 -5.15
CA PRO A 38 -4.70 0.09 -5.18
C PRO A 38 -5.44 0.66 -6.38
N VAL A 39 -6.19 1.74 -6.17
CA VAL A 39 -6.96 2.43 -7.21
C VAL A 39 -6.80 3.94 -7.12
N PHE A 40 -6.78 4.59 -8.28
CA PHE A 40 -6.75 6.05 -8.39
C PHE A 40 -8.12 6.58 -8.74
N VAL A 41 -8.65 7.48 -7.92
CA VAL A 41 -10.01 8.00 -8.08
C VAL A 41 -10.01 9.47 -8.47
N LEU A 42 -10.82 9.82 -9.48
CA LEU A 42 -11.02 11.17 -10.00
C LEU A 42 -12.36 11.75 -9.54
N GLU A 43 -12.43 13.07 -9.56
CA GLU A 43 -13.70 13.81 -9.56
C GLU A 43 -14.45 13.67 -10.89
N GLY A 44 -15.76 13.93 -10.85
CA GLY A 44 -16.62 13.93 -12.02
C GLY A 44 -17.34 12.61 -12.28
N GLU A 45 -17.71 12.38 -13.54
CA GLU A 45 -18.55 11.26 -13.98
C GLU A 45 -18.02 10.68 -15.30
N ASN A 46 -18.11 9.35 -15.44
CA ASN A 46 -17.78 8.58 -16.64
C ASN A 46 -16.44 8.96 -17.31
N THR A 47 -15.41 9.18 -16.49
CA THR A 47 -14.08 9.60 -16.96
C THR A 47 -13.02 8.57 -16.58
N VAL A 48 -12.14 8.29 -17.54
CA VAL A 48 -10.99 7.40 -17.40
C VAL A 48 -9.75 8.10 -17.93
N GLU A 49 -8.65 8.05 -17.18
CA GLU A 49 -7.36 8.54 -17.63
C GLU A 49 -6.28 7.46 -17.47
N ASP A 50 -5.57 7.15 -18.54
CA ASP A 50 -4.45 6.22 -18.48
C ASP A 50 -3.25 6.83 -17.76
N VAL A 51 -2.64 6.09 -16.84
CA VAL A 51 -1.38 6.47 -16.23
C VAL A 51 -0.24 6.00 -17.13
N LYS A 52 0.34 6.92 -17.92
CA LYS A 52 1.37 6.57 -18.94
C LYS A 52 2.56 5.79 -18.39
N SER A 53 3.03 6.13 -17.19
CA SER A 53 4.16 5.45 -16.54
C SER A 53 3.77 4.12 -15.87
N MET A 54 2.48 3.74 -15.89
CA MET A 54 1.95 2.49 -15.36
C MET A 54 1.00 1.84 -16.38
N PRO A 55 1.50 1.23 -17.47
CA PRO A 55 0.66 0.68 -18.52
C PRO A 55 -0.42 -0.28 -17.99
N GLY A 56 -1.68 -0.06 -18.37
CA GLY A 56 -2.84 -0.83 -17.90
C GLY A 56 -3.48 -0.32 -16.60
N VAL A 57 -2.84 0.62 -15.90
CA VAL A 57 -3.42 1.29 -14.72
C VAL A 57 -4.08 2.59 -15.16
N GLN A 58 -5.26 2.84 -14.60
CA GLN A 58 -6.10 3.96 -14.96
C GLN A 58 -6.58 4.70 -13.70
N ARG A 59 -6.76 6.01 -13.83
CA ARG A 59 -7.54 6.82 -12.91
C ARG A 59 -9.00 6.78 -13.36
N LYS A 60 -9.93 6.61 -12.44
CA LYS A 60 -11.35 6.42 -12.76
C LYS A 60 -12.22 7.29 -11.88
N THR A 61 -13.30 7.81 -12.43
CA THR A 61 -14.40 8.38 -11.63
C THR A 61 -15.09 7.28 -10.82
N LEU A 62 -15.78 7.67 -9.74
CA LEU A 62 -16.44 6.75 -8.82
C LEU A 62 -17.37 5.75 -9.53
N ASP A 63 -18.18 6.21 -10.49
CA ASP A 63 -19.12 5.36 -11.23
C ASP A 63 -18.43 4.21 -11.99
N LEU A 64 -17.21 4.46 -12.49
CA LEU A 64 -16.41 3.44 -13.17
C LEU A 64 -15.60 2.60 -12.18
N LEU A 65 -15.19 3.18 -11.05
CA LEU A 65 -14.51 2.47 -9.97
C LEU A 65 -15.39 1.36 -9.36
N LEU A 66 -16.71 1.58 -9.28
CA LEU A 66 -17.65 0.55 -8.79
C LEU A 66 -17.59 -0.74 -9.62
N LYS A 67 -17.25 -0.67 -10.91
CA LYS A 67 -17.07 -1.85 -11.77
C LYS A 67 -15.81 -2.63 -11.39
N ASP A 68 -14.73 -1.94 -11.01
CA ASP A 68 -13.51 -2.58 -10.52
C ASP A 68 -13.75 -3.24 -9.14
N ALA A 69 -14.55 -2.60 -8.29
CA ALA A 69 -14.97 -3.16 -7.01
C ALA A 69 -15.80 -4.45 -7.17
N GLU A 70 -16.73 -4.48 -8.13
CA GLU A 70 -17.47 -5.70 -8.49
C GLU A 70 -16.52 -6.83 -8.90
N GLN A 71 -15.49 -6.51 -9.68
CA GLN A 71 -14.47 -7.49 -10.05
C GLN A 71 -13.63 -7.97 -8.87
N CYS A 72 -13.26 -7.09 -7.94
CA CYS A 72 -12.56 -7.47 -6.72
C CYS A 72 -13.37 -8.50 -5.93
N VAL A 73 -14.67 -8.22 -5.71
CA VAL A 73 -15.58 -9.14 -5.01
C VAL A 73 -15.68 -10.47 -5.75
N LYS A 74 -15.88 -10.46 -7.08
CA LYS A 74 -15.98 -11.68 -7.90
C LYS A 74 -14.71 -12.53 -7.86
N LEU A 75 -13.55 -11.89 -7.83
CA LEU A 75 -12.24 -12.56 -7.83
C LEU A 75 -11.76 -12.94 -6.43
N GLY A 76 -12.48 -12.53 -5.37
CA GLY A 76 -12.11 -12.80 -3.99
C GLY A 76 -10.97 -11.93 -3.45
N ILE A 77 -10.77 -10.73 -4.03
CA ILE A 77 -9.83 -9.73 -3.51
C ILE A 77 -10.53 -9.00 -2.35
N PRO A 78 -10.00 -9.06 -1.12
CA PRO A 78 -10.71 -8.65 0.08
C PRO A 78 -10.75 -7.13 0.30
N VAL A 79 -9.78 -6.38 -0.23
CA VAL A 79 -9.62 -4.95 0.10
C VAL A 79 -9.25 -4.13 -1.14
N MET A 80 -9.87 -2.95 -1.26
CA MET A 80 -9.42 -1.88 -2.16
C MET A 80 -8.77 -0.75 -1.37
N ALA A 81 -7.67 -0.23 -1.90
CA ALA A 81 -6.92 0.89 -1.33
C ALA A 81 -7.14 2.15 -2.18
N ILE A 82 -7.77 3.16 -1.59
CA ILE A 82 -8.22 4.36 -2.30
C ILE A 82 -7.13 5.44 -2.26
N PHE A 83 -6.68 5.87 -3.44
CA PHE A 83 -5.78 7.00 -3.62
C PHE A 83 -6.48 8.10 -4.44
N PRO A 84 -6.78 9.27 -3.87
CA PRO A 84 -7.46 10.34 -4.58
C PRO A 84 -6.51 11.07 -5.53
N VAL A 85 -7.03 11.52 -6.66
CA VAL A 85 -6.38 12.46 -7.57
C VAL A 85 -7.06 13.81 -7.37
N ILE A 86 -6.51 14.60 -6.44
CA ILE A 86 -7.07 15.91 -6.06
C ILE A 86 -6.65 16.97 -7.08
N GLU A 87 -7.62 17.76 -7.55
CA GLU A 87 -7.36 18.81 -8.52
C GLU A 87 -6.61 20.01 -7.89
N ALA A 88 -5.81 20.71 -8.69
CA ALA A 88 -4.97 21.81 -8.22
C ALA A 88 -5.73 22.90 -7.41
N PRO A 89 -6.97 23.32 -7.76
CA PRO A 89 -7.71 24.31 -6.98
C PRO A 89 -8.09 23.86 -5.57
N GLN A 90 -8.12 22.55 -5.31
CA GLN A 90 -8.42 21.97 -4.00
C GLN A 90 -7.16 21.71 -3.16
N LYS A 91 -5.96 21.93 -3.73
CA LYS A 91 -4.70 21.80 -3.01
C LYS A 91 -4.36 23.10 -2.28
N SER A 92 -3.97 23.02 -1.01
CA SER A 92 -3.70 24.18 -0.16
C SER A 92 -2.48 23.96 0.73
N LEU A 93 -2.02 25.01 1.44
CA LEU A 93 -0.91 24.88 2.40
C LEU A 93 -1.35 24.16 3.69
N ASP A 94 -2.62 24.29 4.07
CA ASP A 94 -3.19 23.69 5.29
C ASP A 94 -3.80 22.30 5.05
N ALA A 95 -3.79 21.83 3.79
CA ALA A 95 -4.36 20.55 3.35
C ALA A 95 -5.82 20.33 3.78
N ALA A 96 -6.63 21.39 3.87
CA ALA A 96 -7.99 21.32 4.41
C ALA A 96 -8.91 20.30 3.70
N GLU A 97 -8.68 20.04 2.42
CA GLU A 97 -9.44 19.05 1.65
C GLU A 97 -9.23 17.61 2.14
N ALA A 98 -8.13 17.32 2.85
CA ALA A 98 -7.83 16.00 3.41
C ALA A 98 -8.89 15.52 4.41
N TYR A 99 -9.55 16.45 5.12
CA TYR A 99 -10.59 16.15 6.11
C TYR A 99 -11.95 16.74 5.73
N ASN A 100 -12.20 16.99 4.43
CA ASN A 100 -13.50 17.44 3.96
C ASN A 100 -14.52 16.27 4.01
N PRO A 101 -15.60 16.35 4.82
CA PRO A 101 -16.59 15.28 4.90
C PRO A 101 -17.37 15.08 3.58
N ASN A 102 -17.37 16.07 2.69
CA ASN A 102 -17.96 15.98 1.36
C ASN A 102 -16.90 15.80 0.25
N GLY A 103 -15.63 15.65 0.64
CA GLY A 103 -14.51 15.47 -0.28
C GLY A 103 -14.57 14.15 -1.03
N LEU A 104 -13.67 14.00 -2.01
CA LEU A 104 -13.64 12.86 -2.91
C LEU A 104 -13.56 11.51 -2.17
N VAL A 105 -12.62 11.36 -1.23
CA VAL A 105 -12.42 10.09 -0.51
C VAL A 105 -13.66 9.71 0.30
N SER A 106 -14.24 10.65 1.05
CA SER A 106 -15.44 10.40 1.87
C SER A 106 -16.62 9.91 1.03
N ARG A 107 -16.86 10.54 -0.13
CA ARG A 107 -17.93 10.11 -1.05
C ARG A 107 -17.66 8.74 -1.67
N VAL A 108 -16.41 8.46 -2.05
CA VAL A 108 -16.00 7.17 -2.62
C VAL A 108 -16.15 6.04 -1.61
N VAL A 109 -15.70 6.25 -0.37
CA VAL A 109 -15.83 5.29 0.73
C VAL A 109 -17.30 4.97 0.98
N ALA A 110 -18.15 5.99 1.17
CA ALA A 110 -19.57 5.81 1.43
C ALA A 110 -20.26 5.01 0.30
N ALA A 111 -19.97 5.35 -0.95
CA ALA A 111 -20.54 4.65 -2.10
C ALA A 111 -20.05 3.19 -2.22
N LEU A 112 -18.77 2.92 -1.98
CA LEU A 112 -18.24 1.55 -1.97
C LEU A 112 -18.88 0.71 -0.86
N LYS A 113 -19.01 1.25 0.35
CA LYS A 113 -19.67 0.54 1.46
C LYS A 113 -21.15 0.30 1.21
N GLN A 114 -21.84 1.22 0.52
CA GLN A 114 -23.23 1.06 0.13
C GLN A 114 -23.42 -0.09 -0.88
N HIS A 115 -22.56 -0.19 -1.90
CA HIS A 115 -22.71 -1.18 -2.97
C HIS A 115 -22.07 -2.53 -2.63
N PHE A 116 -20.97 -2.54 -1.89
CA PHE A 116 -20.16 -3.71 -1.58
C PHE A 116 -19.82 -3.76 -0.08
N PRO A 117 -20.80 -3.97 0.81
CA PRO A 117 -20.60 -3.87 2.26
C PRO A 117 -19.54 -4.84 2.82
N ALA A 118 -19.33 -5.98 2.16
CA ALA A 118 -18.34 -6.99 2.54
C ALA A 118 -16.92 -6.71 1.99
N LEU A 119 -16.77 -5.79 1.03
CA LEU A 119 -15.47 -5.39 0.52
C LEU A 119 -14.82 -4.44 1.54
N GLY A 120 -13.59 -4.75 1.94
CA GLY A 120 -12.81 -3.86 2.79
C GLY A 120 -12.40 -2.61 2.03
N VAL A 121 -12.61 -1.45 2.63
CA VAL A 121 -12.15 -0.17 2.07
C VAL A 121 -11.03 0.39 2.93
N MET A 122 -9.84 0.46 2.35
CA MET A 122 -8.66 1.09 2.95
C MET A 122 -8.47 2.49 2.38
N THR A 123 -8.31 3.49 3.24
CA THR A 123 -8.00 4.86 2.85
C THR A 123 -6.57 5.21 3.22
N ASP A 124 -5.90 5.94 2.34
CA ASP A 124 -4.60 6.54 2.64
C ASP A 124 -4.78 7.75 3.58
N VAL A 125 -3.93 7.86 4.59
CA VAL A 125 -3.88 9.02 5.50
C VAL A 125 -2.49 9.65 5.37
N ALA A 126 -2.43 10.68 4.54
CA ALA A 126 -1.25 11.48 4.21
C ALA A 126 -1.71 12.76 3.51
N LEU A 127 -0.88 13.83 3.57
CA LEU A 127 -1.27 15.13 3.02
C LEU A 127 -0.73 15.39 1.60
N ASP A 128 0.12 14.53 1.04
CA ASP A 128 0.76 14.79 -0.26
C ASP A 128 -0.21 14.97 -1.46
N PRO A 129 -1.39 14.32 -1.51
CA PRO A 129 -2.36 14.62 -2.56
C PRO A 129 -3.00 16.01 -2.41
N TYR A 130 -3.03 16.53 -1.19
CA TYR A 130 -3.81 17.71 -0.78
C TYR A 130 -2.96 18.98 -0.61
N THR A 131 -1.64 18.83 -0.48
CA THR A 131 -0.74 19.98 -0.34
C THR A 131 -0.34 20.56 -1.68
N SER A 132 -0.23 21.88 -1.76
CA SER A 132 0.25 22.56 -2.97
C SER A 132 1.73 22.27 -3.30
N HIS A 133 2.51 21.82 -2.32
CA HIS A 133 3.94 21.49 -2.41
C HIS A 133 4.24 19.97 -2.47
N GLY A 134 3.23 19.10 -2.30
CA GLY A 134 3.40 17.65 -2.48
C GLY A 134 4.20 16.90 -1.40
N GLN A 135 4.42 17.52 -0.24
CA GLN A 135 4.96 16.84 0.94
C GLN A 135 3.84 16.17 1.75
N ASP A 136 4.18 15.16 2.54
CA ASP A 136 3.20 14.33 3.27
C ASP A 136 2.62 15.06 4.50
N GLY A 137 3.19 16.22 4.86
CA GLY A 137 2.81 17.04 5.99
C GLY A 137 2.84 18.54 5.72
N LEU A 138 2.45 19.34 6.72
CA LEU A 138 2.52 20.80 6.72
C LEU A 138 3.99 21.27 6.78
N ILE A 139 4.31 22.41 6.18
CA ILE A 139 5.67 22.96 6.15
C ILE A 139 5.81 24.28 6.91
N ASP A 140 6.97 24.51 7.51
CA ASP A 140 7.35 25.80 8.08
C ASP A 140 7.91 26.77 7.02
N ASP A 141 8.30 27.98 7.44
CA ASP A 141 8.88 29.01 6.58
C ASP A 141 10.21 28.57 5.93
N ALA A 142 10.91 27.60 6.51
CA ALA A 142 12.14 27.02 5.96
C ALA A 142 11.87 25.83 5.01
N GLY A 143 10.62 25.40 4.87
CA GLY A 143 10.21 24.25 4.08
C GLY A 143 10.42 22.90 4.76
N TYR A 144 10.67 22.89 6.08
CA TYR A 144 10.73 21.66 6.87
C TYR A 144 9.32 21.15 7.17
N VAL A 145 9.10 19.84 7.07
CA VAL A 145 7.81 19.21 7.35
C VAL A 145 7.61 19.11 8.87
N LEU A 146 6.65 19.85 9.39
CA LEU A 146 6.33 19.94 10.81
C LEU A 146 5.63 18.66 11.30
N ASN A 147 6.18 18.00 12.31
CA ASN A 147 5.68 16.71 12.79
C ASN A 147 4.30 16.81 13.47
N ASP A 148 4.22 17.53 14.59
CA ASP A 148 3.05 17.51 15.48
C ASP A 148 1.85 18.25 14.85
N GLU A 149 2.10 19.36 14.16
CA GLU A 149 1.10 20.10 13.40
C GLU A 149 0.51 19.25 12.27
N THR A 150 1.33 18.43 11.61
CA THR A 150 0.86 17.47 10.61
C THR A 150 -0.02 16.39 11.24
N ILE A 151 0.40 15.83 12.37
CA ILE A 151 -0.39 14.81 13.09
C ILE A 151 -1.79 15.32 13.45
N ALA A 152 -1.92 16.59 13.83
CA ALA A 152 -3.23 17.19 14.10
C ALA A 152 -4.14 17.25 12.85
N VAL A 153 -3.59 17.36 11.65
CA VAL A 153 -4.35 17.26 10.39
C VAL A 153 -4.67 15.81 10.04
N LEU A 154 -3.69 14.92 10.11
CA LEU A 154 -3.85 13.48 9.81
C LEU A 154 -4.91 12.82 10.70
N THR A 155 -4.94 13.21 11.97
CA THR A 155 -5.96 12.78 12.93
C THR A 155 -7.38 13.13 12.46
N ARG A 156 -7.58 14.37 11.98
CA ARG A 156 -8.87 14.82 11.43
C ARG A 156 -9.21 14.09 10.14
N GLN A 157 -8.23 13.83 9.28
CA GLN A 157 -8.41 13.05 8.06
C GLN A 157 -8.86 11.61 8.38
N ALA A 158 -8.18 10.93 9.29
CA ALA A 158 -8.52 9.57 9.70
C ALA A 158 -9.95 9.49 10.30
N GLN A 159 -10.32 10.45 11.15
CA GLN A 159 -11.68 10.55 11.68
C GLN A 159 -12.71 10.76 10.56
N CYS A 160 -12.43 11.65 9.60
CA CYS A 160 -13.29 11.91 8.46
C CYS A 160 -13.52 10.63 7.63
N HIS A 161 -12.45 9.90 7.32
CA HIS A 161 -12.52 8.65 6.56
C HIS A 161 -13.27 7.55 7.34
N ALA A 162 -13.02 7.42 8.64
CA ALA A 162 -13.74 6.46 9.49
C ALA A 162 -15.24 6.78 9.58
N ALA A 163 -15.61 8.06 9.71
CA ALA A 163 -17.00 8.52 9.70
C ALA A 163 -17.70 8.24 8.36
N ALA A 164 -16.97 8.27 7.24
CA ALA A 164 -17.49 7.87 5.92
C ALA A 164 -17.69 6.34 5.77
N GLY A 165 -17.14 5.54 6.70
CA GLY A 165 -17.27 4.08 6.73
C GLY A 165 -16.01 3.32 6.31
N ALA A 166 -14.84 3.96 6.31
CA ALA A 166 -13.59 3.27 5.99
C ALA A 166 -13.32 2.15 7.02
N ASP A 167 -12.98 0.97 6.50
CA ASP A 167 -12.66 -0.20 7.29
C ASP A 167 -11.26 -0.11 7.91
N ILE A 168 -10.33 0.40 7.11
CA ILE A 168 -8.92 0.55 7.42
C ILE A 168 -8.50 1.98 7.07
N VAL A 169 -7.88 2.68 8.01
CA VAL A 169 -7.09 3.87 7.72
C VAL A 169 -5.63 3.48 7.69
N ALA A 170 -4.88 3.98 6.73
CA ALA A 170 -3.50 3.57 6.52
C ALA A 170 -2.58 4.80 6.49
N PRO A 171 -2.14 5.31 7.66
CA PRO A 171 -1.20 6.42 7.78
C PRO A 171 0.09 6.12 7.04
N SER A 172 0.34 6.86 5.96
CA SER A 172 1.49 6.66 5.09
C SER A 172 2.51 7.80 5.16
N ASP A 173 2.26 8.77 6.03
CA ASP A 173 2.97 10.05 6.18
C ASP A 173 4.40 9.95 6.76
N MET A 174 4.68 8.94 7.59
CA MET A 174 5.95 8.77 8.34
C MET A 174 6.25 9.88 9.36
N MET A 175 5.23 10.46 10.00
CA MET A 175 5.42 11.34 11.16
C MET A 175 5.60 10.52 12.45
N ASP A 176 6.44 10.98 13.37
CA ASP A 176 6.68 10.29 14.63
C ASP A 176 5.45 10.37 15.54
N GLY A 177 4.94 9.24 16.03
CA GLY A 177 3.80 9.19 16.96
C GLY A 177 2.41 9.31 16.32
N ARG A 178 2.30 9.35 14.98
CA ARG A 178 1.00 9.48 14.30
C ARG A 178 0.04 8.34 14.60
N ILE A 179 0.54 7.13 14.81
CA ILE A 179 -0.31 5.94 15.01
C ILE A 179 -1.07 6.06 16.32
N GLY A 180 -0.38 6.42 17.40
CA GLY A 180 -0.99 6.60 18.71
C GLY A 180 -2.01 7.73 18.72
N ALA A 181 -1.70 8.85 18.06
CA ALA A 181 -2.61 9.98 17.92
C ALA A 181 -3.88 9.61 17.12
N VAL A 182 -3.73 8.94 15.97
CA VAL A 182 -4.85 8.47 15.15
C VAL A 182 -5.69 7.45 15.92
N ARG A 183 -5.08 6.46 16.58
CA ARG A 183 -5.77 5.46 17.41
C ARG A 183 -6.60 6.13 18.50
N ALA A 184 -5.99 7.02 19.28
CA ALA A 184 -6.68 7.73 20.36
C ALA A 184 -7.90 8.53 19.84
N ALA A 185 -7.76 9.17 18.68
CA ALA A 185 -8.83 9.95 18.09
C ALA A 185 -9.96 9.12 17.50
N LEU A 186 -9.65 7.98 16.87
CA LEU A 186 -10.66 7.02 16.42
C LEU A 186 -11.47 6.49 17.61
N ASP A 187 -10.80 6.05 18.66
CA ASP A 187 -11.42 5.49 19.85
C ASP A 187 -12.28 6.53 20.58
N ALA A 188 -11.79 7.77 20.73
CA ALA A 188 -12.52 8.87 21.35
C ALA A 188 -13.81 9.24 20.60
N ASN A 189 -13.92 8.92 19.31
CA ASN A 189 -15.10 9.17 18.48
C ASN A 189 -15.95 7.91 18.26
N GLY A 190 -15.65 6.81 18.96
CA GLY A 190 -16.41 5.57 18.88
C GLY A 190 -16.09 4.69 17.67
N HIS A 191 -15.05 5.00 16.89
CA HIS A 191 -14.58 4.20 15.76
C HIS A 191 -13.67 3.04 16.19
N ILE A 192 -14.07 2.31 17.24
CA ILE A 192 -13.26 1.29 17.93
C ILE A 192 -12.89 0.05 17.08
N HIS A 193 -13.50 -0.10 15.90
CA HIS A 193 -13.26 -1.22 14.98
C HIS A 193 -12.61 -0.78 13.66
N THR A 194 -12.37 0.52 13.48
CA THR A 194 -11.57 0.99 12.36
C THR A 194 -10.12 0.58 12.62
N ARG A 195 -9.57 -0.19 11.68
CA ARG A 195 -8.20 -0.72 11.77
C ARG A 195 -7.20 0.33 11.33
N ILE A 196 -6.00 0.26 11.89
CA ILE A 196 -4.87 1.04 11.46
C ILE A 196 -3.85 0.12 10.79
N MET A 197 -3.61 0.36 9.50
CA MET A 197 -2.51 -0.27 8.77
C MET A 197 -1.36 0.73 8.64
N ALA A 198 -0.44 0.68 9.58
CA ALA A 198 0.68 1.60 9.64
C ALA A 198 1.68 1.31 8.51
N TYR A 199 2.02 2.32 7.71
CA TYR A 199 3.22 2.28 6.90
C TYR A 199 4.41 2.54 7.82
N SER A 200 4.83 1.50 8.54
CA SER A 200 5.86 1.62 9.58
C SER A 200 7.24 1.78 8.98
N ALA A 201 7.60 0.94 8.02
CA ALA A 201 8.90 1.00 7.36
C ALA A 201 8.74 1.49 5.91
N LYS A 202 8.45 2.79 5.75
CA LYS A 202 8.37 3.46 4.44
C LYS A 202 9.67 4.20 4.14
N TYR A 203 10.39 3.70 3.15
CA TYR A 203 11.71 4.21 2.75
C TYR A 203 11.64 5.37 1.77
N ALA A 204 12.65 6.24 1.82
CA ALA A 204 12.90 7.30 0.86
C ALA A 204 13.33 6.75 -0.50
N SER A 205 12.39 6.18 -1.25
CA SER A 205 12.68 5.36 -2.42
C SER A 205 12.53 6.08 -3.75
N SER A 206 13.39 5.71 -4.71
CA SER A 206 13.26 6.09 -6.13
C SER A 206 12.20 5.27 -6.90
N PHE A 207 11.63 4.22 -6.29
CA PHE A 207 10.60 3.39 -6.95
C PHE A 207 9.20 4.03 -6.98
N TYR A 208 9.02 5.24 -6.44
CA TYR A 208 7.72 5.91 -6.35
C TYR A 208 7.38 6.81 -7.54
N GLY A 209 8.29 7.02 -8.49
CA GLY A 209 8.09 7.92 -9.63
C GLY A 209 6.73 7.75 -10.33
N PRO A 210 6.37 6.52 -10.79
CA PRO A 210 5.10 6.33 -11.49
C PRO A 210 3.84 6.59 -10.63
N PHE A 211 3.90 6.39 -9.31
CA PHE A 211 2.80 6.74 -8.41
C PHE A 211 2.61 8.24 -8.31
N ARG A 212 3.71 9.01 -8.21
CA ARG A 212 3.66 10.49 -8.16
C ARG A 212 3.04 11.05 -9.44
N ASP A 213 3.29 10.41 -10.58
CA ASP A 213 2.58 10.73 -11.82
C ASP A 213 1.10 10.38 -11.70
N ALA A 214 0.77 9.19 -11.20
CA ALA A 214 -0.60 8.70 -11.07
C ALA A 214 -1.50 9.60 -10.20
N VAL A 215 -1.01 10.12 -9.06
CA VAL A 215 -1.77 11.04 -8.20
C VAL A 215 -1.58 12.52 -8.55
N GLY A 216 -0.77 12.82 -9.57
CA GLY A 216 -0.51 14.19 -10.00
C GLY A 216 0.31 15.02 -9.00
N SER A 217 1.11 14.38 -8.14
CA SER A 217 1.97 15.06 -7.16
C SER A 217 3.40 15.31 -7.66
N SER A 218 3.82 14.71 -8.78
CA SER A 218 5.14 14.94 -9.40
C SER A 218 5.42 16.44 -9.64
N GLY A 219 4.44 17.18 -10.15
CA GLY A 219 4.59 18.61 -10.43
C GLY A 219 4.63 19.48 -9.16
N ASN A 220 3.96 19.06 -8.08
CA ASN A 220 3.94 19.77 -6.81
C ASN A 220 5.27 19.59 -6.05
N LEU A 221 5.77 18.35 -5.96
CA LEU A 221 7.02 18.04 -5.26
C LEU A 221 8.26 18.57 -6.00
N GLY A 222 8.23 18.56 -7.34
CA GLY A 222 9.34 19.03 -8.17
C GLY A 222 10.65 18.30 -7.87
N ALA A 223 11.70 19.05 -7.54
CA ALA A 223 13.01 18.51 -7.14
C ALA A 223 13.12 18.21 -5.63
N GLY A 224 12.03 18.35 -4.88
CA GLY A 224 11.96 18.05 -3.47
C GLY A 224 12.21 16.57 -3.16
N ASN A 225 12.65 16.31 -1.93
CA ASN A 225 12.83 14.97 -1.39
C ASN A 225 12.04 14.80 -0.10
N LYS A 226 11.99 13.56 0.39
CA LYS A 226 11.25 13.14 1.58
C LYS A 226 12.20 12.56 2.65
N TYR A 227 13.49 12.92 2.58
CA TYR A 227 14.56 12.29 3.37
C TYR A 227 14.54 12.66 4.85
N THR A 228 13.80 13.69 5.22
CA THR A 228 13.70 14.15 6.62
C THR A 228 12.65 13.39 7.43
N TYR A 229 11.94 12.43 6.82
CA TYR A 229 10.89 11.64 7.48
C TYR A 229 10.74 10.22 6.91
N GLN A 230 10.96 10.00 5.60
CA GLN A 230 11.05 8.64 5.07
C GLN A 230 12.44 8.05 5.34
N MET A 231 12.47 6.76 5.70
CA MET A 231 13.69 6.08 6.13
C MET A 231 14.78 6.02 5.06
N ASP A 232 16.05 6.03 5.48
CA ASP A 232 17.18 5.79 4.57
C ASP A 232 17.15 4.33 4.04
N PRO A 233 17.17 4.10 2.71
CA PRO A 233 17.28 2.76 2.11
C PRO A 233 18.41 1.88 2.65
N ALA A 234 19.46 2.46 3.24
CA ALA A 234 20.58 1.73 3.83
C ALA A 234 20.27 1.11 5.20
N ASN A 235 19.20 1.54 5.87
CA ASN A 235 18.92 1.16 7.25
C ASN A 235 18.00 -0.08 7.31
N SER A 236 18.37 -1.05 8.14
CA SER A 236 17.59 -2.27 8.36
C SER A 236 17.15 -2.43 9.82
N ASP A 237 18.03 -2.07 10.77
CA ASP A 237 17.71 -2.14 12.21
C ASP A 237 16.68 -1.07 12.62
N GLU A 238 16.73 0.11 12.01
CA GLU A 238 15.76 1.20 12.21
C GLU A 238 14.32 0.75 11.94
N ALA A 239 14.10 -0.12 10.93
CA ALA A 239 12.77 -0.64 10.62
C ALA A 239 12.14 -1.43 11.77
N LEU A 240 12.96 -2.04 12.63
CA LEU A 240 12.46 -2.74 13.82
C LEU A 240 12.04 -1.75 14.91
N TRP A 241 12.71 -0.61 15.03
CA TRP A 241 12.28 0.46 15.95
C TRP A 241 10.95 1.04 15.51
N GLU A 242 10.83 1.43 14.24
CA GLU A 242 9.60 1.96 13.64
C GLU A 242 8.40 1.04 13.84
N VAL A 243 8.55 -0.23 13.46
CA VAL A 243 7.48 -1.23 13.62
C VAL A 243 7.15 -1.48 15.09
N GLY A 244 8.18 -1.55 15.95
CA GLY A 244 7.98 -1.76 17.38
C GLY A 244 7.16 -0.64 18.02
N MET A 245 7.46 0.61 17.67
CA MET A 245 6.73 1.80 18.14
C MET A 245 5.30 1.82 17.62
N ASP A 246 5.08 1.60 16.32
CA ASP A 246 3.72 1.57 15.74
C ASP A 246 2.83 0.49 16.37
N LEU A 247 3.40 -0.69 16.65
CA LEU A 247 2.68 -1.76 17.34
C LEU A 247 2.35 -1.36 18.79
N GLN A 248 3.29 -0.72 19.50
CA GLN A 248 3.05 -0.22 20.85
C GLN A 248 1.98 0.88 20.88
N GLU A 249 1.90 1.69 19.83
CA GLU A 249 0.93 2.75 19.64
C GLU A 249 -0.47 2.26 19.21
N GLY A 250 -0.60 0.98 18.85
CA GLY A 250 -1.88 0.35 18.57
C GLY A 250 -2.21 0.15 17.09
N ALA A 251 -1.19 0.02 16.23
CA ALA A 251 -1.37 -0.48 14.87
C ALA A 251 -1.89 -1.92 14.86
N ASP A 252 -2.92 -2.19 14.06
CA ASP A 252 -3.47 -3.54 13.86
C ASP A 252 -2.66 -4.33 12.82
N MET A 253 -2.07 -3.60 11.87
CA MET A 253 -1.21 -4.11 10.81
C MET A 253 -0.03 -3.17 10.60
N VAL A 254 1.13 -3.72 10.24
CA VAL A 254 2.32 -2.95 9.89
C VAL A 254 2.76 -3.27 8.47
N MET A 255 3.31 -2.28 7.76
CA MET A 255 3.67 -2.40 6.35
C MET A 255 5.11 -1.96 6.06
N VAL A 256 5.76 -2.72 5.18
CA VAL A 256 7.03 -2.34 4.54
C VAL A 256 6.76 -1.79 3.14
N LYS A 257 7.38 -0.65 2.79
CA LYS A 257 7.26 -0.01 1.48
C LYS A 257 8.58 0.65 1.07
N PRO A 258 9.14 0.39 -0.13
CA PRO A 258 8.71 -0.53 -1.19
C PRO A 258 8.72 -2.01 -0.83
N GLY A 259 8.35 -2.87 -1.78
CA GLY A 259 8.22 -4.30 -1.58
C GLY A 259 9.48 -5.06 -1.94
N MET A 260 9.62 -5.41 -3.23
CA MET A 260 10.65 -6.35 -3.71
C MET A 260 12.08 -5.96 -3.32
N PRO A 261 12.47 -4.66 -3.33
CA PRO A 261 13.80 -4.27 -2.90
C PRO A 261 14.05 -4.41 -1.39
N TYR A 262 13.02 -4.69 -0.59
CA TYR A 262 13.05 -4.73 0.89
C TYR A 262 12.46 -6.03 1.46
N LEU A 263 12.54 -7.14 0.72
CA LEU A 263 12.07 -8.45 1.18
C LEU A 263 12.79 -8.94 2.44
N ASP A 264 14.05 -8.53 2.62
CA ASP A 264 14.82 -8.76 3.85
C ASP A 264 14.19 -8.05 5.05
N ILE A 265 13.69 -6.83 4.86
CA ILE A 265 12.97 -6.08 5.91
C ILE A 265 11.64 -6.76 6.25
N VAL A 266 10.85 -7.16 5.24
CA VAL A 266 9.62 -7.94 5.46
C VAL A 266 9.92 -9.18 6.30
N ARG A 267 11.01 -9.87 5.97
CA ARG A 267 11.42 -11.07 6.71
C ARG A 267 11.78 -10.76 8.16
N ARG A 268 12.59 -9.74 8.40
CA ARG A 268 13.00 -9.33 9.76
C ARG A 268 11.81 -8.90 10.60
N VAL A 269 10.92 -8.08 10.05
CA VAL A 269 9.69 -7.63 10.71
C VAL A 269 8.80 -8.81 11.09
N LYS A 270 8.54 -9.74 10.14
CA LYS A 270 7.76 -10.94 10.44
C LYS A 270 8.44 -11.82 11.48
N ASP A 271 9.78 -11.91 11.45
CA ASP A 271 10.53 -12.75 12.38
C ASP A 271 10.52 -12.22 13.81
N GLU A 272 10.68 -10.91 13.98
CA GLU A 272 10.76 -10.27 15.29
C GLU A 272 9.38 -10.19 15.94
N PHE A 273 8.40 -9.62 15.24
CA PHE A 273 7.15 -9.21 15.88
C PHE A 273 6.03 -10.25 15.80
N LYS A 274 6.09 -11.15 14.81
CA LYS A 274 5.01 -12.12 14.52
C LYS A 274 3.62 -11.48 14.33
N ALA A 275 3.55 -10.16 14.15
CA ALA A 275 2.34 -9.37 13.93
C ALA A 275 1.87 -9.45 12.47
N PRO A 276 0.61 -9.08 12.14
CA PRO A 276 0.15 -8.96 10.75
C PRO A 276 1.05 -8.01 9.94
N THR A 277 1.73 -8.56 8.93
CA THR A 277 2.76 -7.84 8.16
C THR A 277 2.34 -7.73 6.71
N PHE A 278 2.27 -6.50 6.22
CA PHE A 278 1.88 -6.19 4.85
C PHE A 278 3.07 -5.63 4.08
N VAL A 279 2.97 -5.66 2.76
CA VAL A 279 3.99 -5.12 1.88
C VAL A 279 3.36 -4.48 0.66
N TYR A 280 3.95 -3.39 0.18
CA TYR A 280 3.49 -2.74 -1.05
C TYR A 280 4.45 -3.01 -2.20
N GLN A 281 4.00 -3.78 -3.19
CA GLN A 281 4.62 -3.82 -4.50
C GLN A 281 4.34 -2.53 -5.26
N VAL A 282 5.25 -1.57 -5.18
CA VAL A 282 4.96 -0.19 -5.56
C VAL A 282 4.94 0.03 -7.07
N SER A 283 4.56 1.24 -7.46
CA SER A 283 4.34 1.63 -8.85
C SER A 283 5.55 1.42 -9.76
N GLY A 284 6.77 1.68 -9.26
CA GLY A 284 8.01 1.43 -10.01
C GLY A 284 8.30 -0.05 -10.21
N GLU A 285 7.98 -0.91 -9.24
CA GLU A 285 8.11 -2.36 -9.37
C GLU A 285 7.12 -2.89 -10.43
N TYR A 286 5.87 -2.41 -10.39
CA TYR A 286 4.87 -2.70 -11.41
C TYR A 286 5.32 -2.28 -12.81
N ALA A 287 5.74 -1.02 -12.95
CA ALA A 287 6.15 -0.45 -14.23
C ALA A 287 7.37 -1.18 -14.81
N MET A 288 8.35 -1.54 -13.96
CA MET A 288 9.52 -2.31 -14.36
C MET A 288 9.14 -3.67 -14.95
N LEU A 289 8.24 -4.41 -14.31
CA LEU A 289 7.77 -5.71 -14.80
C LEU A 289 6.92 -5.57 -16.08
N LYS A 290 5.99 -4.61 -16.14
CA LYS A 290 5.20 -4.34 -17.35
C LYS A 290 6.08 -3.96 -18.53
N ALA A 291 7.06 -3.07 -18.35
CA ALA A 291 7.96 -2.65 -19.41
C ALA A 291 8.78 -3.81 -19.97
N ALA A 292 9.38 -4.63 -19.10
CA ALA A 292 10.13 -5.81 -19.51
C ALA A 292 9.24 -6.84 -20.25
N ALA A 293 8.01 -7.03 -19.80
CA ALA A 293 7.05 -7.92 -20.45
C ALA A 293 6.60 -7.41 -21.82
N GLN A 294 6.25 -6.13 -21.94
CA GLN A 294 5.84 -5.51 -23.21
C GLN A 294 6.95 -5.51 -24.26
N ASN A 295 8.22 -5.45 -23.82
CA ASN A 295 9.38 -5.61 -24.69
C ASN A 295 9.70 -7.07 -25.03
N GLY A 296 8.94 -8.03 -24.51
CA GLY A 296 9.15 -9.47 -24.73
C GLY A 296 10.37 -10.05 -24.00
N TRP A 297 10.93 -9.33 -23.02
CA TRP A 297 12.10 -9.80 -22.27
C TRP A 297 11.73 -10.78 -21.17
N LEU A 298 10.52 -10.63 -20.60
CA LEU A 298 9.99 -11.48 -19.55
C LEU A 298 8.59 -11.99 -19.91
N ASN A 299 8.27 -13.20 -19.46
CA ASN A 299 6.89 -13.66 -19.45
C ASN A 299 6.15 -12.99 -18.28
N GLU A 300 5.14 -12.17 -18.58
CA GLU A 300 4.46 -11.34 -17.59
C GLU A 300 3.84 -12.16 -16.45
N GLU A 301 2.94 -13.08 -16.78
CA GLU A 301 2.19 -13.89 -15.82
C GLU A 301 3.14 -14.67 -14.90
N ALA A 302 4.14 -15.34 -15.46
CA ALA A 302 5.10 -16.11 -14.69
C ALA A 302 5.93 -15.23 -13.74
N CYS A 303 6.49 -14.12 -14.23
CA CYS A 303 7.35 -13.26 -13.42
C CYS A 303 6.57 -12.49 -12.35
N VAL A 304 5.35 -12.05 -12.66
CA VAL A 304 4.49 -11.38 -11.68
C VAL A 304 4.09 -12.35 -10.57
N LEU A 305 3.61 -13.55 -10.90
CA LEU A 305 3.26 -14.53 -9.87
C LEU A 305 4.48 -14.96 -9.04
N GLU A 306 5.67 -15.05 -9.65
CA GLU A 306 6.91 -15.30 -8.93
C GLU A 306 7.27 -14.15 -7.97
N SER A 307 7.11 -12.90 -8.40
CA SER A 307 7.32 -11.73 -7.56
C SER A 307 6.37 -11.69 -6.36
N LEU A 308 5.09 -12.03 -6.57
CA LEU A 308 4.08 -12.05 -5.51
C LEU A 308 4.32 -13.21 -4.53
N MET A 309 4.76 -14.37 -5.02
CA MET A 309 5.20 -15.49 -4.19
C MET A 309 6.41 -15.13 -3.33
N ALA A 310 7.30 -14.26 -3.82
CA ALA A 310 8.44 -13.79 -3.03
C ALA A 310 8.01 -13.03 -1.76
N PHE A 311 6.96 -12.21 -1.83
CA PHE A 311 6.38 -11.55 -0.66
C PHE A 311 5.82 -12.55 0.36
N LYS A 312 5.03 -13.52 -0.09
CA LYS A 312 4.51 -14.58 0.80
C LYS A 312 5.65 -15.34 1.48
N ARG A 313 6.67 -15.74 0.72
CA ARG A 313 7.87 -16.43 1.24
C ARG A 313 8.66 -15.57 2.23
N ALA A 314 8.74 -14.26 2.00
CA ALA A 314 9.38 -13.34 2.93
C ALA A 314 8.59 -13.17 4.22
N GLY A 315 7.29 -13.46 4.21
CA GLY A 315 6.44 -13.47 5.40
C GLY A 315 5.29 -12.47 5.36
N ALA A 316 4.99 -11.85 4.21
CA ALA A 316 3.84 -10.97 4.12
C ALA A 316 2.51 -11.75 4.19
N ASP A 317 1.59 -11.26 5.02
CA ASP A 317 0.21 -11.75 5.11
C ASP A 317 -0.63 -11.20 3.97
N GLY A 318 -0.45 -9.92 3.61
CA GLY A 318 -1.10 -9.28 2.48
C GLY A 318 -0.19 -8.36 1.68
N ILE A 319 -0.54 -8.17 0.41
CA ILE A 319 0.27 -7.49 -0.60
C ILE A 319 -0.59 -6.43 -1.30
N LEU A 320 -0.20 -5.16 -1.16
CA LEU A 320 -0.75 -4.09 -1.98
C LEU A 320 -0.07 -4.17 -3.34
N THR A 321 -0.84 -4.45 -4.40
CA THR A 321 -0.29 -4.61 -5.76
C THR A 321 -1.25 -4.17 -6.85
N TYR A 322 -0.73 -3.44 -7.82
CA TYR A 322 -1.46 -3.05 -9.03
C TYR A 322 -1.76 -4.23 -9.95
N PHE A 323 -1.12 -5.39 -9.75
CA PHE A 323 -1.42 -6.62 -10.45
C PHE A 323 -2.57 -7.43 -9.82
N ALA A 324 -3.23 -6.94 -8.76
CA ALA A 324 -4.17 -7.76 -7.98
C ALA A 324 -5.27 -8.43 -8.84
N LEU A 325 -5.91 -7.68 -9.73
CA LEU A 325 -6.94 -8.23 -10.63
C LEU A 325 -6.37 -9.24 -11.62
N ASP A 326 -5.23 -8.96 -12.23
CA ASP A 326 -4.58 -9.86 -13.20
C ASP A 326 -4.09 -11.15 -12.53
N ALA A 327 -3.39 -11.02 -11.39
CA ALA A 327 -2.91 -12.14 -10.60
C ALA A 327 -4.05 -13.01 -10.09
N ALA A 328 -5.14 -12.42 -9.59
CA ALA A 328 -6.31 -13.18 -9.14
C ALA A 328 -6.94 -13.99 -10.29
N ARG A 329 -7.02 -13.44 -11.51
CA ARG A 329 -7.49 -14.17 -12.70
C ARG A 329 -6.54 -15.30 -13.08
N TRP A 330 -5.22 -15.07 -13.04
CA TRP A 330 -4.22 -16.09 -13.37
C TRP A 330 -4.23 -17.26 -12.37
N LEU A 331 -4.47 -16.98 -11.08
CA LEU A 331 -4.58 -18.00 -10.04
C LEU A 331 -5.84 -18.87 -10.16
N GLN A 332 -6.86 -18.45 -10.93
CA GLN A 332 -8.08 -19.22 -11.18
C GLN A 332 -8.00 -20.13 -12.42
N LYS A 333 -6.90 -20.07 -13.19
CA LYS A 333 -6.66 -20.97 -14.33
C LYS A 333 -6.26 -22.37 -13.88
#